data_AF-A0A8H4Y649-F1
#
_entry.id   AF-A0A8H4Y649-F1
#
_cell.length_a   1.000
_cell.length_b   1.000
_cell.length_c   1.000
_cell.angle_alpha   90.00
_cell.angle_beta   90.00
_cell.angle_gamma   90.00
#
_symmetry.space_group_name_H-M   'P 1'
#
loop_
_entity.id
_entity.type
_entity.pdbx_description
1 polymer ?
#
loop_
_entity_poly.entity_id
_entity_poly.type
_entity_poly.pdbx_seq_one_letter_code
_entity_poly.pdbx_strand_id
1 'polypeptide(L)'
;MSRFLPHSSYAEEQPLAHTILTGHVIVRTVTLNTIIASGIATSRHLIPFLRPRTTSAVPLSLTPRLIRAASTGTVAALGMGALVTLGRMRGREEIEWRDRSWRLLENQGQLETDDWTLVGAGVGAFVGANVNAAKG
;
A
#
# COMPACT_ATOMS: atom_id res chain seq x y z
N MET A 1 -4.15 -8.28 -8.84
CA MET A 1 -3.87 -7.31 -9.95
C MET A 1 -2.84 -7.86 -10.94
N SER A 2 -1.75 -8.42 -10.44
CA SER A 2 -0.65 -9.03 -11.20
C SER A 2 -1.06 -10.21 -12.09
N ARG A 3 -2.13 -10.96 -11.75
CA ARG A 3 -2.71 -12.03 -12.58
C ARG A 3 -3.28 -11.60 -13.93
N PHE A 4 -3.62 -10.32 -14.08
CA PHE A 4 -4.15 -9.79 -15.34
C PHE A 4 -3.05 -9.27 -16.27
N LEU A 5 -1.79 -9.30 -15.81
CA LEU A 5 -0.64 -8.89 -16.59
C LEU A 5 -0.08 -10.11 -17.35
N PRO A 6 0.42 -9.91 -18.58
CA PRO A 6 0.98 -11.00 -19.37
C PRO A 6 2.17 -11.63 -18.65
N HIS A 7 2.18 -12.96 -18.57
CA HIS A 7 3.27 -13.77 -18.02
C HIS A 7 3.84 -14.65 -19.11
N SER A 8 5.13 -14.50 -19.40
CA SER A 8 5.81 -15.35 -20.39
C SER A 8 6.20 -16.68 -19.75
N SER A 9 6.40 -17.73 -20.56
CA SER A 9 6.95 -18.99 -20.08
C SER A 9 8.42 -18.87 -19.65
N TYR A 10 9.14 -17.91 -20.22
CA TYR A 10 10.56 -17.66 -19.95
C TYR A 10 10.79 -16.26 -19.39
N ALA A 11 11.61 -16.17 -18.35
CA ALA A 11 11.91 -14.91 -17.67
C ALA A 11 12.49 -13.83 -18.60
N GLU A 12 13.30 -14.21 -19.58
CA GLU A 12 13.97 -13.28 -20.50
C GLU A 12 12.99 -12.54 -21.43
N GLU A 13 11.84 -13.15 -21.67
CA GLU A 13 10.80 -12.64 -22.57
C GLU A 13 9.71 -11.86 -21.81
N GLN A 14 9.86 -11.70 -20.48
CA GLN A 14 8.81 -11.13 -19.64
C GLN A 14 8.45 -9.70 -20.10
N PRO A 15 7.23 -9.50 -20.62
CA PRO A 15 6.80 -8.18 -21.08
C PRO A 15 6.50 -7.27 -19.88
N LEU A 16 6.59 -5.95 -20.12
CA LEU A 16 6.18 -4.92 -19.15
C LEU A 16 6.89 -4.97 -17.79
N ALA A 17 8.12 -5.47 -17.74
CA ALA A 17 8.89 -5.66 -16.50
C ALA A 17 8.93 -4.42 -15.61
N HIS A 18 9.18 -3.25 -16.20
CA HIS A 18 9.20 -1.96 -15.49
C HIS A 18 7.83 -1.62 -14.89
N THR A 19 6.75 -1.80 -15.65
CA THR A 19 5.38 -1.50 -15.20
C THR A 19 4.94 -2.45 -14.10
N ILE A 20 5.21 -3.76 -14.25
CA ILE A 20 4.90 -4.78 -13.23
C ILE A 20 5.64 -4.45 -11.93
N LEU A 21 6.95 -4.23 -12.00
CA LEU A 21 7.77 -3.98 -10.82
C LEU A 21 7.36 -2.66 -10.14
N THR A 22 7.18 -1.60 -10.92
CA THR A 22 6.79 -0.29 -10.38
C THR A 22 5.39 -0.33 -9.78
N GLY A 23 4.43 -0.96 -10.45
CA GLY A 23 3.07 -1.16 -9.95
C GLY A 23 3.05 -1.94 -8.64
N HIS A 24 3.81 -3.04 -8.57
CA HIS A 24 3.97 -3.82 -7.35
C HIS A 24 4.53 -2.96 -6.21
N VAL A 25 5.60 -2.20 -6.44
CA VAL A 25 6.19 -1.30 -5.43
C VAL A 25 5.19 -0.25 -4.97
N ILE A 26 4.45 0.38 -5.88
CA ILE A 26 3.44 1.38 -5.55
C ILE A 26 2.39 0.77 -4.61
N VAL A 27 1.79 -0.35 -4.99
CA VAL A 27 0.76 -1.00 -4.17
C VAL A 27 1.34 -1.42 -2.82
N ARG A 28 2.55 -1.98 -2.79
CA ARG A 28 3.18 -2.45 -1.56
C ARG A 28 3.54 -1.32 -0.60
N THR A 29 4.05 -0.20 -1.12
CA THR A 29 4.42 0.97 -0.31
C THR A 29 3.19 1.66 0.27
N VAL A 30 2.11 1.81 -0.51
CA VAL A 30 0.82 2.32 -0.02
C VAL A 30 0.24 1.42 1.07
N THR A 31 0.26 0.10 0.86
CA THR A 31 -0.27 -0.87 1.82
C THR A 31 0.53 -0.84 3.13
N LEU A 32 1.86 -0.86 3.04
CA LEU A 32 2.74 -0.76 4.21
C LEU A 32 2.51 0.54 5.00
N ASN A 33 2.43 1.67 4.29
CA ASN A 33 2.11 2.95 4.91
C ASN A 33 0.75 2.91 5.63
N THR A 34 -0.27 2.32 5.01
CA THR A 34 -1.61 2.23 5.60
C THR A 34 -1.61 1.42 6.89
N ILE A 35 -0.85 0.30 6.94
CA ILE A 35 -0.69 -0.50 8.15
C ILE A 35 -0.02 0.33 9.26
N ILE A 36 1.09 1.01 8.95
CA ILE A 36 1.83 1.83 9.92
C ILE A 36 0.97 2.98 10.43
N ALA A 37 0.35 3.74 9.53
CA ALA A 37 -0.49 4.89 9.84
C ALA A 37 -1.70 4.48 10.70
N SER A 38 -2.34 3.36 10.36
CA SER A 38 -3.46 2.81 11.13
C SER A 38 -3.03 2.37 12.53
N GLY A 39 -1.86 1.72 12.64
CA GLY A 39 -1.28 1.34 13.93
C GLY A 39 -1.00 2.56 14.81
N ILE A 40 -0.41 3.61 14.25
CA ILE A 40 -0.13 4.87 14.98
C ILE A 40 -1.43 5.56 15.41
N ALA A 41 -2.40 5.70 14.49
CA ALA A 41 -3.67 6.38 14.77
C ALA A 41 -4.49 5.63 15.83
N THR A 42 -4.56 4.30 15.74
CA THR A 42 -5.24 3.45 16.72
C THR A 42 -4.54 3.50 18.07
N SER A 43 -3.21 3.40 18.11
CA SER A 43 -2.44 3.53 19.35
C SER A 43 -2.70 4.87 20.04
N ARG A 44 -2.64 5.98 19.29
CA ARG A 44 -2.96 7.32 19.81
C ARG A 44 -4.41 7.48 20.28
N HIS A 45 -5.32 6.68 19.74
CA HIS A 45 -6.71 6.68 20.19
C HIS A 45 -6.89 5.87 21.48
N LEU A 46 -6.24 4.71 21.62
CA LEU A 46 -6.39 3.81 22.76
C LEU A 46 -5.58 4.22 24.00
N ILE A 47 -4.37 4.78 23.83
CA ILE A 47 -3.48 5.14 24.96
C ILE A 47 -4.15 6.10 25.97
N PRO A 48 -4.90 7.14 25.57
CA PRO A 48 -5.62 8.01 26.51
C PRO A 48 -6.75 7.31 27.28
N PHE A 49 -7.42 6.32 26.69
CA PHE A 49 -8.46 5.54 27.38
C PHE A 49 -7.89 4.68 28.52
N LEU A 50 -6.60 4.34 28.45
CA LEU A 50 -5.90 3.54 29.45
C LEU A 50 -5.28 4.39 30.57
N ARG A 51 -5.37 5.73 30.51
CA ARG A 51 -4.82 6.65 31.53
C ARG A 51 -5.91 7.15 32.48
N PRO A 52 -5.61 7.36 33.78
CA PRO A 52 -6.55 7.97 34.73
C PRO A 52 -7.06 9.33 34.25
N ARG A 53 -8.38 9.52 34.36
CA ARG A 53 -9.19 10.57 33.73
C ARG A 53 -8.85 11.97 34.28
N THR A 54 -7.97 12.71 33.60
CA THR A 54 -7.69 14.12 33.95
C THR A 54 -7.99 15.13 32.84
N THR A 55 -8.44 14.72 31.65
CA THR A 55 -8.79 15.69 30.60
C THR A 55 -10.05 15.30 29.83
N SER A 56 -10.96 16.27 29.72
CA SER A 56 -12.14 16.27 28.84
C SER A 56 -11.71 16.30 27.37
N ALA A 57 -11.13 15.20 26.87
CA ALA A 57 -10.83 15.06 25.46
C ALA A 57 -12.12 14.68 24.72
N VAL A 58 -12.67 15.59 23.93
CA VAL A 58 -13.76 15.31 22.99
C VAL A 58 -13.31 14.15 22.09
N PRO A 59 -14.01 13.00 22.04
CA PRO A 59 -13.63 11.89 21.20
C PRO A 59 -13.86 12.27 19.74
N LEU A 60 -12.84 12.83 19.08
CA LEU A 60 -12.84 12.90 17.61
C LEU A 60 -12.93 11.48 17.07
N SER A 61 -13.85 11.25 16.12
CA SER A 61 -14.08 9.92 15.60
C SER A 61 -12.80 9.35 14.94
N LEU A 62 -12.58 8.04 15.13
CA LEU A 62 -11.36 7.35 14.72
C LEU A 62 -11.18 7.35 13.18
N THR A 63 -12.28 7.21 12.44
CA THR A 63 -12.31 7.11 10.98
C THR A 63 -11.63 8.29 10.24
N PRO A 64 -11.98 9.57 10.47
CA PRO A 64 -11.30 10.69 9.83
C PRO A 64 -9.83 10.82 10.23
N ARG A 65 -9.44 10.37 11.43
CA ARG A 65 -8.01 10.33 11.83
C ARG A 65 -7.25 9.25 11.07
N LEU A 66 -7.85 8.08 10.88
CA LEU A 66 -7.26 7.00 10.07
C LEU A 66 -7.09 7.44 8.62
N ILE A 67 -8.12 8.01 8.01
CA ILE A 67 -8.07 8.51 6.62
C ILE A 67 -6.96 9.56 6.50
N ARG A 68 -6.95 10.58 7.38
CA ARG A 68 -5.93 11.63 7.33
C ARG A 68 -4.52 11.06 7.47
N ALA A 69 -4.29 10.19 8.47
CA ALA A 69 -2.98 9.60 8.72
C ALA A 69 -2.49 8.76 7.53
N ALA A 70 -3.35 7.93 6.96
CA ALA A 70 -3.04 7.12 5.79
C ALA A 70 -2.73 8.01 4.57
N SER A 71 -3.60 8.98 4.25
CA SER A 71 -3.44 9.86 3.09
C SER A 71 -2.15 10.69 3.14
N THR A 72 -1.82 11.30 4.29
CA THR A 72 -0.61 12.12 4.40
C THR A 72 0.67 11.30 4.29
N GLY A 73 0.67 10.08 4.82
CA GLY A 73 1.83 9.20 4.77
C GLY A 73 2.10 8.65 3.36
N THR A 74 1.07 8.51 2.52
CA THR A 74 1.18 7.91 1.19
C THR A 74 2.15 8.65 0.28
N VAL A 75 2.16 9.99 0.28
CA VAL A 75 3.08 10.76 -0.57
C VAL A 75 4.55 10.50 -0.19
N ALA A 76 4.85 10.53 1.12
CA ALA A 76 6.18 10.24 1.62
C ALA A 76 6.58 8.77 1.36
N ALA A 77 5.66 7.83 1.53
CA ALA A 77 5.88 6.42 1.29
C ALA A 77 6.14 6.11 -0.19
N LEU A 78 5.41 6.75 -1.10
CA LEU A 78 5.64 6.65 -2.55
C LEU A 78 7.00 7.22 -2.94
N GLY A 79 7.35 8.40 -2.42
CA GLY A 79 8.66 9.01 -2.65
C GLY A 79 9.81 8.11 -2.18
N MET A 80 9.71 7.58 -0.95
CA MET A 80 10.69 6.64 -0.41
C MET A 80 10.73 5.33 -1.21
N GLY A 81 9.59 4.77 -1.57
CA GLY A 81 9.48 3.55 -2.38
C GLY A 81 10.13 3.69 -3.75
N ALA A 82 9.92 4.84 -4.40
CA ALA A 82 10.57 5.17 -5.66
C ALA A 82 12.09 5.26 -5.50
N LEU A 83 12.59 5.96 -4.47
CA LEU A 83 14.02 6.06 -4.19
C LEU A 83 14.67 4.70 -3.92
N VAL A 84 14.02 3.86 -3.10
CA VAL A 84 14.50 2.50 -2.81
C VAL A 84 14.54 1.65 -4.08
N THR A 85 13.53 1.75 -4.93
CA THR A 85 13.47 0.99 -6.19
C THR A 85 14.52 1.45 -7.17
N LEU A 86 14.66 2.77 -7.37
CA LEU A 86 15.71 3.35 -8.21
C LEU A 86 17.10 2.94 -7.69
N GLY A 87 17.34 2.99 -6.38
CA GLY A 87 18.60 2.55 -5.79
C GLY A 87 18.88 1.07 -5.99
N ARG A 88 17.88 0.20 -5.77
CA ARG A 88 17.98 -1.25 -5.96
C ARG A 88 18.19 -1.67 -7.41
N MET A 89 17.61 -0.93 -8.34
CA MET A 89 17.67 -1.23 -9.76
C MET A 89 18.76 -0.46 -10.52
N ARG A 90 19.49 0.44 -9.86
CA ARG A 90 20.57 1.21 -10.48
C ARG A 90 21.68 0.27 -10.96
N GLY A 91 22.03 0.38 -12.26
CA GLY A 91 23.07 -0.44 -12.89
C GLY A 91 22.65 -1.88 -13.20
N ARG A 92 21.35 -2.19 -13.12
CA ARG A 92 20.80 -3.51 -13.47
C ARG A 92 20.40 -3.54 -14.94
N GLU A 93 20.71 -4.62 -15.62
CA GLU A 93 20.36 -4.82 -17.03
C GLU A 93 18.88 -5.17 -17.21
N GLU A 94 18.33 -4.91 -18.40
CA GLU A 94 16.92 -5.16 -18.73
C GLU A 94 16.49 -6.60 -18.42
N ILE A 95 17.38 -7.59 -18.68
CA ILE A 95 17.11 -8.99 -18.37
C ILE A 95 16.91 -9.24 -16.87
N GLU A 96 17.59 -8.49 -16.01
CA GLU A 96 17.43 -8.58 -14.56
C GLU A 96 16.12 -7.93 -14.08
N TRP A 97 15.65 -6.88 -14.76
CA TRP A 97 14.32 -6.32 -14.52
C TRP A 97 13.25 -7.36 -14.88
N ARG A 98 13.42 -8.01 -16.04
CA ARG A 98 12.53 -9.07 -16.52
C ARG A 98 12.51 -10.27 -15.58
N ASP A 99 13.66 -10.82 -15.20
CA ASP A 99 13.76 -11.93 -14.23
C ASP A 99 13.07 -11.60 -12.89
N ARG A 100 13.29 -10.40 -12.34
CA ARG A 100 12.60 -10.01 -11.10
C ARG A 100 11.09 -9.91 -11.28
N SER A 101 10.62 -9.26 -12.35
CA SER A 101 9.19 -9.14 -12.62
C SER A 101 8.53 -10.50 -12.87
N TRP A 102 9.22 -11.42 -13.54
CA TRP A 102 8.77 -12.78 -13.78
C TRP A 102 8.62 -13.56 -12.47
N ARG A 103 9.62 -13.48 -11.58
CA ARG A 103 9.55 -14.11 -10.25
C ARG A 103 8.43 -13.54 -9.37
N LEU A 104 8.09 -12.26 -9.51
CA LEU A 104 6.94 -11.66 -8.83
C LEU A 104 5.62 -12.27 -9.31
N LEU A 105 5.47 -12.47 -10.62
CA LEU A 105 4.29 -13.09 -11.21
C LEU A 105 4.21 -14.59 -10.93
N GLU A 106 5.34 -15.28 -10.80
CA GLU A 106 5.38 -16.71 -10.48
C GLU A 106 4.99 -17.00 -9.01
N ASN A 107 5.18 -16.02 -8.12
CA ASN A 107 4.90 -16.20 -6.70
C ASN A 107 3.40 -16.10 -6.38
N GLN A 108 2.75 -17.27 -6.25
CA GLN A 108 1.31 -17.35 -5.95
C GLN A 108 0.89 -16.61 -4.68
N GLY A 109 1.72 -16.61 -3.64
CA GLY A 109 1.41 -15.90 -2.39
C GLY A 109 1.38 -14.38 -2.58
N GLN A 110 2.24 -13.84 -3.45
CA GLN A 110 2.21 -12.42 -3.81
C GLN A 110 0.99 -12.08 -4.66
N LEU A 111 0.64 -12.94 -5.63
CA LEU A 111 -0.56 -12.77 -6.44
C LEU A 111 -1.83 -12.73 -5.58
N GLU A 112 -1.97 -13.67 -4.65
CA GLU A 112 -3.10 -13.73 -3.74
C GLU A 112 -3.16 -12.48 -2.84
N THR A 113 -2.00 -12.05 -2.31
CA THR A 113 -1.93 -10.83 -1.51
C THR A 113 -2.32 -9.59 -2.31
N ASP A 114 -1.90 -9.48 -3.58
CA ASP A 114 -2.25 -8.36 -4.46
C ASP A 114 -3.76 -8.34 -4.77
N ASP A 115 -4.39 -9.51 -4.90
CA ASP A 115 -5.83 -9.62 -5.13
C ASP A 115 -6.62 -9.19 -3.88
N TRP A 116 -6.23 -9.65 -2.69
CA TRP A 116 -6.82 -9.19 -1.43
C TRP A 116 -6.60 -7.70 -1.20
N THR A 117 -5.43 -7.18 -1.55
CA THR A 117 -5.11 -5.75 -1.41
C THR A 117 -6.03 -4.90 -2.28
N LEU A 118 -6.32 -5.34 -3.52
CA LEU A 118 -7.26 -4.67 -4.40
C LEU A 118 -8.68 -4.66 -3.81
N VAL A 119 -9.17 -5.81 -3.34
CA VAL A 119 -10.49 -5.92 -2.71
C VAL A 119 -10.59 -5.00 -1.50
N GLY A 120 -9.58 -5.04 -0.63
CA GLY A 120 -9.51 -4.19 0.56
C GLY A 120 -9.48 -2.70 0.22
N ALA A 121 -8.73 -2.29 -0.81
CA ALA A 121 -8.71 -0.92 -1.29
C ALA A 121 -10.07 -0.46 -1.81
N GLY A 122 -10.78 -1.31 -2.57
CA GLY A 122 -12.13 -1.03 -3.06
C GLY A 122 -13.14 -0.83 -1.93
N VAL A 123 -13.14 -1.73 -0.93
CA VAL A 123 -13.97 -1.60 0.27
C VAL A 123 -13.64 -0.32 1.04
N GLY A 124 -12.36 -0.03 1.25
CA GLY A 124 -11.92 1.18 1.94
C GLY A 124 -12.36 2.47 1.24
N ALA A 125 -12.25 2.52 -0.09
CA ALA A 125 -12.72 3.65 -0.90
C ALA A 125 -14.23 3.85 -0.78
N PHE A 126 -15.01 2.76 -0.87
CA PHE A 126 -16.46 2.81 -0.70
C PHE A 126 -16.86 3.34 0.68
N VAL A 127 -16.26 2.82 1.76
CA VAL A 127 -16.53 3.30 3.13
C VAL A 127 -16.14 4.77 3.27
N GLY A 128 -14.97 5.17 2.77
CA GLY A 128 -14.51 6.55 2.81
C GLY A 128 -15.46 7.53 2.10
N ALA A 129 -15.96 7.15 0.92
CA ALA A 129 -16.92 7.95 0.16
C ALA A 129 -18.24 8.16 0.94
N ASN A 130 -18.78 7.10 1.54
CA ASN A 130 -20.02 7.18 2.32
C ASN A 130 -19.86 8.02 3.60
N VAL A 131 -18.70 7.96 4.27
CA VAL A 131 -18.41 8.79 5.45
C VAL A 131 -18.31 10.28 5.10
N ASN A 132 -17.81 10.62 3.91
CA ASN A 132 -17.81 12.01 3.45
C ASN A 132 -19.21 12.47 3.02
N ALA A 133 -19.99 11.61 2.35
CA ALA A 133 -21.35 11.92 1.94
C ALA A 133 -22.29 12.18 3.13
N ALA A 134 -22.10 11.49 4.26
CA ALA A 134 -22.89 11.71 5.47
C ALA A 134 -22.56 13.01 6.23
N LYS A 135 -21.56 13.79 5.78
CA LYS A 135 -21.12 15.05 6.41
C LYS A 135 -21.44 16.30 5.59
N GLY A 136 -21.87 16.13 4.33
CA GLY A 136 -22.34 17.21 3.45
C GLY A 136 -23.84 17.36 3.53
#